data_AF-V9M655-F1
#
_entry.id   AF-V9M655-F1
#
_cell.length_a   1.000
_cell.length_b   1.000
_cell.length_c   1.000
_cell.angle_alpha   90.00
_cell.angle_beta   90.00
_cell.angle_gamma   90.00
#
_symmetry.space_group_name_H-M   'P 1'
#
loop_
_entity.id
_entity.type
_entity.pdbx_description
1 polymer ?
#
loop_
_entity_poly.entity_id
_entity_poly.type
_entity_poly.pdbx_seq_one_letter_code
_entity_poly.pdbx_strand_id
1 'polypeptide(L)'
;MSAIQQPTLTVIGIRKSVGNMVADGRAVEWSNTVVTVLQPFSDKEIEEGAVGMKSTEYKIKGGQFFHDYQHQKLPAEAQLLFQLDVSKRTPVAQLIALDFTASKKMEVKTS
;
A
#
# COMPACT_ATOMS: atom_id res chain seq x y z
N MET A 1 -6.74 -2.77 22.75
CA MET A 1 -6.44 -1.93 21.57
C MET A 1 -6.45 -2.83 20.36
N SER A 2 -7.36 -2.63 19.41
CA SER A 2 -7.39 -3.44 18.17
C SER A 2 -6.16 -3.06 17.34
N ALA A 3 -5.14 -3.93 17.34
CA ALA A 3 -3.98 -3.74 16.48
C ALA A 3 -4.48 -3.82 15.03
N ILE A 4 -4.32 -2.74 14.27
CA ILE A 4 -4.59 -2.78 12.84
C ILE A 4 -3.66 -3.84 12.25
N GLN A 5 -4.23 -4.85 11.60
CA GLN A 5 -3.44 -5.86 10.94
C GLN A 5 -2.63 -5.19 9.83
N GLN A 6 -1.32 -5.39 9.85
CA GLN A 6 -0.38 -4.85 8.86
C GLN A 6 0.07 -6.01 7.95
N PRO A 7 -0.68 -6.31 6.87
CA PRO A 7 -0.42 -7.47 6.04
C PRO A 7 0.86 -7.29 5.22
N THR A 8 1.56 -8.40 4.98
CA THR A 8 2.61 -8.47 3.97
C THR A 8 1.99 -8.89 2.64
N LEU A 9 2.14 -8.07 1.61
CA LEU A 9 1.58 -8.31 0.28
C LEU A 9 2.67 -8.11 -0.78
N THR A 10 2.48 -8.73 -1.95
CA THR A 10 3.35 -8.52 -3.10
C THR A 10 3.05 -7.17 -3.74
N VAL A 11 3.97 -6.23 -3.63
CA VAL A 11 3.95 -4.95 -4.34
C VAL A 11 4.45 -5.19 -5.76
N ILE A 12 3.64 -4.82 -6.74
CA ILE A 12 3.93 -5.00 -8.18
C ILE A 12 4.12 -3.68 -8.93
N GLY A 13 3.74 -2.55 -8.32
CA GLY A 13 3.88 -1.24 -8.94
C GLY A 13 3.89 -0.12 -7.91
N ILE A 14 4.72 0.89 -8.16
CA ILE A 14 4.77 2.12 -7.37
C ILE A 14 4.84 3.29 -8.35
N ARG A 15 3.94 4.26 -8.23
CA ARG A 15 3.90 5.43 -9.12
C ARG A 15 3.51 6.70 -8.38
N LYS A 16 3.95 7.84 -8.89
CA LYS A 16 3.43 9.14 -8.46
C LYS A 16 2.00 9.33 -8.97
N SER A 17 1.16 9.93 -8.14
CA SER A 17 -0.13 10.48 -8.53
C SER A 17 -0.13 11.95 -8.18
N VAL A 18 -0.12 12.80 -9.21
CA VAL A 18 -0.21 14.24 -9.09
C VAL A 18 -1.67 14.62 -9.24
N GLY A 19 -2.25 15.23 -8.22
CA GLY A 19 -3.57 15.86 -8.29
C GLY A 19 -3.40 17.37 -8.29
N ASN A 20 -3.87 18.04 -9.33
CA ASN A 20 -4.04 19.49 -9.30
C ASN A 20 -5.41 19.77 -8.65
N MET A 21 -5.43 20.08 -7.36
CA MET A 21 -6.62 20.63 -6.73
C MET A 21 -6.35 22.10 -6.38
N VAL A 22 -7.23 22.95 -6.90
CA VAL A 22 -7.31 24.36 -6.51
C VAL A 22 -8.28 24.43 -5.35
N ALA A 23 -7.77 24.74 -4.16
CA ALA A 23 -8.58 25.08 -3.00
C ALA A 23 -8.27 26.53 -2.62
N ASP A 24 -9.30 27.39 -2.55
CA ASP A 24 -9.18 28.82 -2.20
C ASP A 24 -8.07 29.58 -2.94
N GLY A 25 -7.99 29.40 -4.27
CA GLY A 25 -7.05 30.14 -5.13
C GLY A 25 -5.58 29.76 -4.95
N ARG A 26 -5.26 28.75 -4.14
CA ARG A 26 -3.91 28.17 -4.04
C ARG A 26 -3.89 26.81 -4.71
N ALA A 27 -2.94 26.60 -5.62
CA ALA A 27 -2.63 25.28 -6.12
C ALA A 27 -2.03 24.47 -4.96
N VAL A 28 -2.73 23.43 -4.53
CA VAL A 28 -2.14 22.49 -3.57
C VAL A 28 -1.59 21.33 -4.39
N GLU A 29 -0.27 21.31 -4.57
CA GLU A 29 0.42 20.19 -5.21
C GLU A 29 0.40 18.97 -4.28
N TRP A 30 -0.69 18.21 -4.29
CA TRP A 30 -0.71 16.91 -3.62
C TRP A 30 -0.06 15.88 -4.54
N SER A 31 1.22 15.62 -4.29
CA SER A 31 1.87 14.41 -4.77
C SER A 31 1.55 13.27 -3.81
N ASN A 32 0.83 12.26 -4.29
CA ASN A 32 0.61 11.01 -3.58
C ASN A 32 1.46 9.90 -4.21
N THR A 33 1.78 8.89 -3.43
CA THR A 33 2.40 7.66 -3.92
C THR A 33 1.33 6.57 -4.02
N VAL A 34 1.10 6.06 -5.23
CA VAL A 34 0.19 4.94 -5.48
C VAL A 34 0.99 3.66 -5.49
N VAL A 35 0.51 2.67 -4.74
CA VAL A 35 1.12 1.35 -4.59
C VAL A 35 0.12 0.34 -5.10
N THR A 36 0.50 -0.45 -6.10
CA THR A 36 -0.29 -1.57 -6.61
C THR A 36 0.22 -2.86 -5.98
N VAL A 37 -0.66 -3.61 -5.36
CA VAL A 37 -0.35 -4.88 -4.71
C VAL A 37 -1.22 -6.02 -5.25
N LEU A 38 -0.75 -7.25 -5.11
CA LEU A 38 -1.55 -8.44 -5.34
C LEU A 38 -2.18 -8.92 -4.04
N GLN A 39 -3.46 -9.27 -4.11
CA GLN A 39 -4.24 -9.83 -3.02
C GLN A 39 -4.97 -11.07 -3.49
N PRO A 40 -5.22 -12.05 -2.59
CA PRO A 40 -6.09 -13.16 -2.93
C PRO A 40 -7.50 -12.64 -3.25
N PHE A 41 -8.15 -13.30 -4.21
CA PHE A 41 -9.59 -13.16 -4.37
C PHE A 41 -10.30 -13.65 -3.10
N SER A 42 -11.45 -13.06 -2.80
CA SER A 42 -12.34 -13.57 -1.76
C SER A 42 -12.96 -14.89 -2.20
N ASP A 43 -13.40 -15.70 -1.24
CA ASP A 43 -14.03 -17.00 -1.51
C ASP A 43 -15.19 -16.88 -2.50
N LYS A 44 -16.01 -15.83 -2.37
CA LYS A 44 -17.10 -15.52 -3.29
C LYS A 44 -16.60 -15.25 -4.72
N GLU A 45 -15.53 -14.47 -4.88
CA GLU A 45 -14.95 -14.19 -6.20
C GLU A 45 -14.42 -15.48 -6.84
N ILE A 46 -13.84 -16.39 -6.04
CA ILE A 46 -13.37 -17.70 -6.50
C ILE A 46 -14.55 -18.59 -6.92
N GLU A 47 -15.63 -18.62 -6.15
CA GLU A 47 -16.87 -19.35 -6.50
C GLU A 47 -17.50 -18.84 -7.81
N GLU A 48 -17.39 -17.54 -8.09
CA GLU A 48 -17.84 -16.91 -9.33
C GLU A 48 -16.87 -17.13 -10.52
N GLY A 49 -15.77 -17.86 -10.31
CA GLY A 49 -14.82 -18.28 -11.36
C GLY A 49 -13.52 -17.48 -11.41
N ALA A 50 -13.18 -16.69 -10.39
CA ALA A 50 -11.90 -15.99 -10.35
C ALA A 50 -10.73 -16.97 -10.13
N VAL A 51 -9.63 -16.75 -10.85
CA VAL A 51 -8.40 -17.54 -10.76
C VAL A 51 -7.21 -16.61 -10.54
N GLY A 52 -6.36 -16.93 -9.56
CA GLY A 52 -5.12 -16.19 -9.28
C GLY A 52 -5.29 -15.13 -8.19
N MET A 53 -4.80 -13.92 -8.45
CA MET A 53 -4.75 -12.81 -7.48
C MET A 53 -5.38 -11.54 -8.11
N LYS A 54 -6.04 -10.72 -7.30
CA LYS A 54 -6.51 -9.39 -7.71
C LYS A 54 -5.48 -8.31 -7.44
N SER A 55 -5.38 -7.35 -8.36
CA SER A 55 -4.58 -6.14 -8.16
C SER A 55 -5.39 -5.10 -7.39
N THR A 56 -4.83 -4.59 -6.29
CA THR A 56 -5.44 -3.53 -5.48
C THR A 56 -4.49 -2.34 -5.39
N GLU A 57 -5.01 -1.14 -5.61
CA GLU A 57 -4.25 0.10 -5.45
C GLU A 57 -4.47 0.71 -4.05
N TYR A 58 -3.38 1.05 -3.38
CA TYR A 58 -3.36 1.84 -2.15
C TYR A 58 -2.68 3.19 -2.39
N LYS A 59 -3.10 4.21 -1.62
CA LYS A 59 -2.54 5.56 -1.70
C LYS A 59 -1.85 5.93 -0.40
N ILE A 60 -0.59 6.32 -0.50
CA ILE A 60 0.17 6.96 0.57
C ILE A 60 0.18 8.47 0.30
N LYS A 61 -0.21 9.24 1.31
CA LYS A 61 -0.15 10.72 1.22
C LYS A 61 1.30 11.16 1.28
N GLY A 62 1.73 11.97 0.31
CA GLY A 62 3.11 12.48 0.22
C GLY A 62 3.89 11.84 -0.93
N GLY A 63 4.49 12.70 -1.76
CA GLY A 63 5.28 12.30 -2.91
C GLY A 63 6.69 11.85 -2.56
N GLN A 64 7.16 12.18 -1.34
CA GLN A 64 8.46 11.77 -0.84
C GLN A 64 8.60 10.24 -0.83
N PHE A 65 7.54 9.53 -0.45
CA PHE A 65 7.54 8.07 -0.39
C PHE A 65 7.85 7.40 -1.74
N PHE A 66 7.47 8.02 -2.87
CA PHE A 66 7.86 7.51 -4.17
C PHE A 66 9.39 7.50 -4.32
N HIS A 67 10.06 8.57 -3.90
CA HIS A 67 11.51 8.67 -3.98
C HIS A 67 12.21 7.67 -3.05
N ASP A 68 11.61 7.36 -1.91
CA ASP A 68 12.14 6.38 -0.96
C ASP A 68 12.06 4.95 -1.54
N TYR A 69 11.07 4.66 -2.39
CA TYR A 69 10.88 3.33 -2.98
C TYR A 69 11.35 3.18 -4.42
N GLN A 70 11.81 4.26 -5.08
CA GLN A 70 12.15 4.25 -6.52
C GLN A 70 13.26 3.24 -6.89
N HIS A 71 14.08 2.83 -5.92
CA HIS A 71 15.19 1.89 -6.11
C HIS A 71 14.81 0.44 -5.77
N GLN A 72 13.58 0.18 -5.33
CA GLN A 72 13.13 -1.17 -5.03
C GLN A 72 12.93 -1.96 -6.33
N LYS A 73 13.43 -3.20 -6.36
CA LYS A 73 13.17 -4.12 -7.48
C LYS A 73 11.81 -4.77 -7.25
N LEU A 74 10.87 -4.53 -8.15
CA LEU A 74 9.54 -5.11 -8.13
C LEU A 74 9.43 -6.26 -9.15
N PRO A 75 8.56 -7.28 -8.93
CA PRO A 75 7.68 -7.43 -7.77
C PRO A 75 8.46 -7.81 -6.50
N ALA A 76 8.03 -7.28 -5.35
CA ALA A 76 8.63 -7.58 -4.06
C ALA A 76 7.57 -7.64 -2.96
N GLU A 77 7.81 -8.46 -1.95
CA GLU A 77 6.99 -8.45 -0.74
C GLU A 77 7.31 -7.22 0.11
N ALA A 78 6.27 -6.58 0.63
CA ALA A 78 6.40 -5.52 1.60
C ALA A 78 5.28 -5.60 2.63
N GLN A 79 5.60 -5.24 3.87
CA GLN A 79 4.59 -5.04 4.89
C GLN A 79 3.90 -3.69 4.68
N LEU A 80 2.58 -3.70 4.58
CA LEU A 80 1.77 -2.49 4.44
C LEU A 80 1.46 -1.93 5.83
N LEU A 81 2.05 -0.78 6.14
CA LEU A 81 1.87 -0.11 7.42
C LEU A 81 0.64 0.79 7.37
N PHE A 82 -0.43 0.35 8.02
CA PHE A 82 -1.67 1.11 8.16
C PHE A 82 -1.74 1.84 9.49
N GLN A 83 -2.27 3.05 9.46
CA GLN A 83 -2.62 3.84 10.64
C GLN A 83 -4.14 4.10 10.64
N LEU A 84 -4.75 4.07 11.82
CA LEU A 84 -6.17 4.39 11.96
C LEU A 84 -6.31 5.92 11.90
N ASP A 85 -6.95 6.41 10.86
CA ASP A 85 -7.36 7.81 10.78
C ASP A 85 -8.74 7.95 11.44
N VAL A 86 -8.74 8.50 12.66
CA VAL A 86 -9.95 8.78 13.46
C VAL A 86 -10.47 10.21 13.29
N SER A 87 -9.85 11.02 12.42
CA SER A 87 -10.30 12.39 12.16
C SER A 87 -11.63 12.44 11.38
N LYS A 88 -11.98 11.34 10.71
CA LYS A 88 -13.23 11.20 9.97
C LYS A 88 -14.32 10.59 10.85
N ARG A 89 -15.58 10.88 10.48
CA ARG A 89 -16.79 10.35 11.14
C ARG A 89 -16.78 8.82 11.29
N THR A 90 -16.18 8.12 10.33
CA THR A 90 -15.89 6.69 10.42
C THR A 90 -14.38 6.52 10.40
N PRO A 91 -13.77 5.84 11.39
CA PRO A 91 -12.35 5.53 11.36
C PRO A 91 -11.99 4.73 10.11
N VAL A 92 -10.94 5.16 9.39
CA VAL A 92 -10.47 4.48 8.17
C VAL A 92 -9.01 4.09 8.37
N ALA A 93 -8.66 2.86 7.98
CA ALA A 93 -7.26 2.45 7.90
C ALA A 93 -6.60 3.13 6.69
N GLN A 94 -5.64 4.02 6.94
CA GLN A 94 -4.88 4.70 5.90
C GLN A 94 -3.49 4.06 5.78
N LEU A 95 -3.07 3.71 4.56
CA LEU A 95 -1.70 3.29 4.31
C LEU A 95 -0.75 4.49 4.48
N ILE A 96 0.25 4.34 5.34
CA ILE A 96 1.22 5.39 5.65
C ILE A 96 2.63 5.09 5.14
N ALA A 97 3.00 3.82 5.00
CA ALA A 97 4.33 3.41 4.54
C ALA A 97 4.35 1.95 4.06
N LEU A 98 5.43 1.58 3.37
CA LEU A 98 5.77 0.21 3.00
C LEU A 98 7.09 -0.15 3.68
N ASP A 99 7.15 -1.35 4.25
CA ASP A 99 8.38 -1.92 4.76
C ASP A 99 8.80 -3.15 3.93
N PHE A 100 9.79 -2.96 3.06
CA PHE A 100 10.40 -4.02 2.25
C PHE A 100 11.44 -4.87 3.01
N THR A 101 11.76 -4.52 4.26
CA THR A 101 12.72 -5.26 5.08
C THR A 101 12.06 -6.39 5.88
N ALA A 102 10.76 -6.28 6.14
CA ALA A 102 9.99 -7.28 6.88
C ALA A 102 10.03 -8.68 6.21
N SER A 103 10.13 -8.73 4.88
CA SER A 103 10.22 -9.97 4.09
C SER A 103 11.57 -10.68 4.18
N LYS A 104 12.62 -10.03 4.70
CA LYS A 104 13.96 -10.64 4.85
C LYS A 104 14.07 -11.59 6.06
N LYS A 105 13.07 -11.67 6.93
CA LYS A 105 13.08 -12.59 8.07
C LYS A 105 12.31 -13.88 7.72
N MET A 106 12.97 -14.82 7.04
CA MET A 106 12.88 -16.27 7.29
C MET A 106 13.93 -17.04 6.44
N GLU A 107 15.20 -16.63 6.42
CA GLU A 107 16.28 -17.61 6.18
C GLU A 107 16.64 -18.21 7.54
N VAL A 108 15.87 -19.23 7.95
CA VAL A 108 16.26 -20.10 9.05
C VAL A 108 17.52 -20.83 8.56
N LYS A 109 18.69 -20.39 9.03
CA LYS A 109 19.91 -21.19 8.95
C LYS A 109 19.69 -22.46 9.78
N THR A 110 19.24 -23.52 9.15
CA THR A 110 19.39 -24.87 9.69
C THR A 110 20.89 -25.18 9.64
N SER A 111 21.54 -25.06 10.79
CA SER A 111 22.92 -25.51 11.02
C SER A 111 22.88 -26.89 11.68
#